data_AF-A0A7V4G6U6-F1
#
_entry.id   AF-A0A7V4G6U6-F1
#
_cell.length_a   1.000
_cell.length_b   1.000
_cell.length_c   1.000
_cell.angle_alpha   90.00
_cell.angle_beta   90.00
_cell.angle_gamma   90.00
#
_symmetry.space_group_name_H-M   'P 1'
#
loop_
_entity.id
_entity.type
_entity.pdbx_description
1 polymer ?
#
loop_
_entity_poly.entity_id
_entity_poly.type
_entity_poly.pdbx_seq_one_letter_code
_entity_poly.pdbx_strand_id
1 'polypeptide(L)'
;DRHTGVVRYDKSVCIGCRYCQVACPFNIPKFQWDQPFPEIKKCQLCDHRMARGSYPACCEFCPNGASIFGNVQDLLKEAKRRLSLKAGNEAVYPVHRVDSGDHRELTVSPYVPYIYGATDGGGTQVLMLSGVPFHLLGLPTLPEESGASHSETLMHTLYKGMIAPYVVLGGLFYIIYKNTTKQDLP
;
A
#
# COMPACT_ATOMS: atom_id res chain seq x y z
N ASP A 1 0.17 11.40 2.08
CA ASP A 1 0.36 12.50 3.05
C ASP A 1 1.49 12.08 3.98
N ARG A 2 2.52 12.90 4.20
CA ARG A 2 3.72 12.44 4.94
C ARG A 2 3.45 12.22 6.44
N HIS A 3 2.46 12.91 7.01
CA HIS A 3 2.16 12.84 8.44
C HIS A 3 1.18 11.71 8.75
N THR A 4 0.10 11.63 7.99
CA THR A 4 -0.97 10.64 8.22
C THR A 4 -0.76 9.35 7.43
N GLY A 5 0.11 9.37 6.42
CA GLY A 5 0.32 8.29 5.45
C GLY A 5 -0.85 8.07 4.49
N VAL A 6 -1.94 8.84 4.58
CA VAL A 6 -3.11 8.70 3.71
C VAL A 6 -2.73 9.00 2.26
N VAL A 7 -2.99 8.05 1.38
CA VAL A 7 -2.87 8.24 -0.07
C VAL A 7 -4.13 8.95 -0.56
N ARG A 8 -4.01 10.16 -1.09
CA ARG A 8 -5.12 11.01 -1.56
C ARG A 8 -5.14 11.11 -3.08
N TYR A 9 -6.31 11.43 -3.64
CA TYR A 9 -6.44 11.81 -5.04
C TYR A 9 -6.50 13.33 -5.15
N ASP A 10 -5.63 13.92 -5.96
CA ASP A 10 -5.64 15.35 -6.23
C ASP A 10 -6.13 15.60 -7.66
N LYS A 11 -7.28 16.27 -7.78
CA LYS A 11 -7.89 16.60 -9.07
C LYS A 11 -7.07 17.61 -9.85
N SER A 12 -6.35 18.52 -9.18
CA SER A 12 -5.61 19.61 -9.84
C SER A 12 -4.40 19.12 -10.64
N VAL A 13 -3.83 17.99 -10.25
CA VAL A 13 -2.65 17.37 -10.90
C VAL A 13 -3.06 16.21 -11.83
N CYS A 14 -4.31 15.76 -11.75
CA CYS A 14 -4.81 14.63 -12.52
C CYS A 14 -4.96 14.95 -14.00
N ILE A 15 -4.16 14.31 -14.85
CA ILE A 15 -4.25 14.40 -16.31
C ILE A 15 -5.16 13.32 -16.94
N GLY A 16 -5.79 12.47 -16.14
CA GLY A 16 -6.71 11.44 -16.64
C GLY A 16 -6.04 10.27 -17.38
N CYS A 17 -4.73 10.05 -17.23
CA CYS A 17 -3.99 8.97 -17.94
C CYS A 17 -4.34 7.54 -17.48
N ARG A 18 -5.02 7.38 -16.35
CA ARG A 18 -5.46 6.10 -15.76
C ARG A 18 -4.35 5.11 -15.36
N TYR A 19 -3.08 5.53 -15.38
CA TYR A 19 -1.98 4.68 -14.92
C TYR A 19 -2.14 4.25 -13.46
N CYS A 20 -2.82 5.04 -12.62
CA CYS A 20 -3.16 4.65 -11.27
C CYS A 20 -4.04 3.39 -11.19
N GLN A 21 -4.90 3.13 -12.19
CA GLN A 21 -5.74 1.92 -12.23
C GLN A 21 -4.90 0.68 -12.57
N VAL A 22 -3.92 0.83 -13.47
CA VAL A 22 -3.03 -0.24 -13.91
C VAL A 22 -1.95 -0.54 -12.87
N ALA A 23 -1.39 0.49 -12.24
CA ALA A 23 -0.29 0.36 -11.29
C ALA A 23 -0.74 -0.19 -9.92
N CYS A 24 -2.01 -0.05 -9.56
CA CYS A 24 -2.50 -0.51 -8.26
C CYS A 24 -2.67 -2.03 -8.27
N PRO A 25 -1.89 -2.80 -7.49
CA PRO A 25 -2.02 -4.25 -7.46
C PRO A 25 -3.39 -4.71 -6.96
N PHE A 26 -4.03 -3.90 -6.12
CA PHE A 26 -5.35 -4.17 -5.54
C PHE A 26 -6.52 -3.74 -6.45
N ASN A 27 -6.25 -3.14 -7.63
CA ASN A 27 -7.27 -2.67 -8.57
C ASN A 27 -8.31 -1.71 -7.93
N ILE A 28 -7.88 -0.83 -7.02
CA ILE A 28 -8.77 0.03 -6.23
C ILE A 28 -9.19 1.32 -6.95
N PRO A 29 -8.29 2.10 -7.58
CA PRO A 29 -8.68 3.33 -8.25
C PRO A 29 -9.66 3.07 -9.40
N LYS A 30 -10.85 3.70 -9.35
CA LYS A 30 -11.87 3.59 -10.40
C LYS A 30 -12.07 4.93 -11.09
N PHE A 31 -12.03 4.91 -12.42
CA PHE A 31 -12.31 6.06 -13.28
C PHE A 31 -13.83 6.18 -13.50
N GLN A 32 -14.35 7.40 -13.46
CA GLN A 32 -15.75 7.67 -13.81
C GLN A 32 -15.89 7.74 -15.32
N TRP A 33 -16.66 6.84 -15.91
CA TRP A 33 -16.83 6.79 -17.38
C TRP A 33 -17.97 7.68 -17.88
N ASP A 34 -18.99 7.89 -17.05
CA ASP A 34 -20.24 8.54 -17.45
C ASP A 34 -20.27 10.05 -17.18
N GLN A 35 -19.13 10.64 -16.81
CA GLN A 35 -19.03 12.05 -16.40
C GLN A 35 -18.30 12.87 -17.47
N PRO A 36 -18.79 14.08 -17.82
CA PRO A 36 -18.13 14.95 -18.79
C PRO A 36 -16.75 15.42 -18.29
N PHE A 37 -16.56 15.49 -16.97
CA PHE A 37 -15.29 15.78 -16.31
C PHE A 37 -14.92 14.61 -15.40
N PRO A 38 -14.34 13.54 -15.97
CA PRO A 38 -14.17 12.29 -15.25
C PRO A 38 -13.05 12.39 -14.21
N GLU A 39 -13.32 11.83 -13.03
CA GLU A 39 -12.37 11.78 -11.92
C GLU A 39 -12.01 10.34 -11.55
N ILE A 40 -10.90 10.20 -10.83
CA ILE A 40 -10.58 8.95 -10.15
C ILE A 40 -11.24 8.95 -8.77
N LYS A 41 -12.00 7.90 -8.47
CA LYS A 41 -12.59 7.65 -7.16
C LYS A 41 -11.91 6.46 -6.51
N LYS A 42 -11.65 6.61 -5.20
CA LYS A 42 -11.08 5.57 -4.33
C LYS A 42 -11.30 5.98 -2.87
N CYS A 43 -11.06 5.05 -1.95
CA CYS A 43 -10.99 5.39 -0.53
C CYS A 43 -9.90 6.45 -0.29
N GLN A 44 -10.25 7.46 0.51
CA GLN A 44 -9.34 8.53 0.97
C GLN A 44 -9.24 8.56 2.50
N LEU A 45 -9.55 7.42 3.15
CA LEU A 45 -9.56 7.23 4.60
C LEU A 45 -10.37 8.30 5.34
N CYS A 46 -11.44 8.83 4.72
CA CYS A 46 -12.22 9.95 5.26
C CYS A 46 -11.35 11.14 5.72
N ASP A 47 -10.33 11.50 4.94
CA ASP A 47 -9.50 12.69 5.14
C ASP A 47 -10.27 13.95 5.53
N HIS A 48 -11.40 14.21 4.88
CA HIS A 48 -12.32 15.32 5.20
C HIS A 48 -12.92 15.26 6.62
N ARG A 49 -13.13 14.07 7.19
CA ARG A 49 -13.58 13.88 8.59
C ARG A 49 -12.41 14.02 9.56
N MET A 50 -11.26 13.44 9.21
CA MET A 50 -10.04 13.54 10.02
C MET A 50 -9.57 14.98 10.18
N ALA A 51 -9.71 15.80 9.14
CA ALA A 51 -9.44 17.23 9.20
C ALA A 51 -10.29 18.00 10.23
N ARG A 52 -11.42 17.44 10.66
CA ARG A 52 -12.34 18.02 11.66
C ARG A 52 -12.24 17.31 13.02
N GLY A 53 -11.21 16.49 13.23
CA GLY A 53 -11.02 15.72 14.47
C GLY A 53 -11.89 14.46 14.60
N SER A 54 -12.63 14.08 13.56
CA SER A 54 -13.35 12.79 13.49
C SER A 54 -12.45 11.71 12.85
N TYR A 55 -12.98 10.52 12.61
CA TYR A 55 -12.27 9.38 12.03
C TYR A 55 -13.12 8.70 10.95
N PRO A 56 -12.64 7.63 10.28
CA PRO A 56 -13.36 7.02 9.17
C PRO A 56 -14.77 6.56 9.53
N ALA A 57 -15.74 6.97 8.71
CA ALA A 57 -17.15 6.67 8.91
C ALA A 57 -17.42 5.16 8.99
N CYS A 58 -16.76 4.36 8.15
CA CYS A 58 -16.92 2.90 8.16
C CYS A 58 -16.49 2.26 9.49
N CYS A 59 -15.53 2.85 10.20
CA CYS A 59 -15.11 2.39 11.51
C CYS A 59 -16.08 2.89 12.59
N GLU A 60 -16.48 4.17 12.53
CA GLU A 60 -17.44 4.77 13.48
C GLU A 60 -18.80 4.08 13.50
N PHE A 61 -19.28 3.60 12.36
CA PHE A 61 -20.58 2.93 12.29
C PHE A 61 -20.51 1.42 12.51
N CYS A 62 -19.33 0.81 12.66
CA CYS A 62 -19.22 -0.63 12.80
C CYS A 62 -19.60 -1.08 14.23
N PRO A 63 -20.74 -1.77 14.44
CA PRO A 63 -21.21 -2.09 15.79
C PRO A 63 -20.46 -3.25 16.46
N ASN A 64 -19.73 -4.04 15.67
CA ASN A 64 -19.12 -5.32 16.07
C ASN A 64 -17.58 -5.27 16.16
N GLY A 65 -16.94 -4.13 15.86
CA GLY A 65 -15.47 -4.05 15.89
C GLY A 65 -14.77 -4.83 14.77
N ALA A 66 -15.48 -5.09 13.66
CA ALA A 66 -14.92 -5.69 12.46
C ALA A 66 -14.03 -4.69 11.69
N SER A 67 -14.41 -3.41 11.68
CA SER A 67 -13.61 -2.30 11.16
C SER A 67 -13.33 -1.34 12.31
N ILE A 68 -12.05 -1.15 12.62
CA ILE A 68 -11.57 -0.25 13.67
C ILE A 68 -10.47 0.64 13.14
N PHE A 69 -10.32 1.83 13.73
CA PHE A 69 -9.34 2.82 13.35
C PHE A 69 -8.31 3.08 14.44
N GLY A 70 -7.08 3.44 14.07
CA GLY A 70 -6.02 3.77 15.02
C GLY A 70 -4.64 3.84 14.39
N ASN A 71 -3.61 3.94 15.23
CA ASN A 71 -2.23 3.83 14.77
C ASN A 71 -1.98 2.42 14.23
N VAL A 72 -1.27 2.30 13.10
CA VAL A 72 -0.96 1.02 12.45
C VAL A 72 -0.26 0.05 13.40
N GLN A 73 0.61 0.53 14.29
CA GLN A 73 1.32 -0.32 15.25
C GLN A 73 0.37 -0.93 16.29
N ASP A 74 -0.62 -0.18 16.74
CA ASP A 74 -1.60 -0.67 17.70
C ASP A 74 -2.63 -1.59 17.03
N LEU A 75 -3.00 -1.29 15.78
CA LEU A 75 -3.79 -2.19 14.94
C LEU A 75 -3.06 -3.52 14.69
N LEU A 76 -1.74 -3.50 14.47
CA LEU A 76 -0.93 -4.72 14.33
C LEU A 76 -0.90 -5.53 15.63
N LYS A 77 -0.77 -4.89 16.79
CA LYS A 77 -0.85 -5.56 18.10
C LYS A 77 -2.22 -6.20 18.29
N GLU A 78 -3.30 -5.48 17.99
CA GLU A 78 -4.66 -5.98 18.07
C GLU A 78 -4.90 -7.14 17.09
N ALA A 79 -4.40 -7.05 15.86
CA ALA A 79 -4.49 -8.13 14.88
C ALA A 79 -3.75 -9.39 15.36
N LYS A 80 -2.52 -9.25 15.89
CA LYS A 80 -1.76 -10.35 16.50
C LYS A 80 -2.49 -10.96 17.70
N ARG A 81 -3.11 -10.12 18.55
CA ARG A 81 -3.94 -10.58 19.67
C ARG A 81 -5.08 -11.44 19.15
N ARG A 82 -5.85 -10.96 18.15
CA ARG A 82 -6.96 -11.72 17.55
C ARG A 82 -6.51 -13.05 16.97
N LEU A 83 -5.37 -13.11 16.29
CA LEU A 83 -4.80 -14.36 15.77
C LEU A 83 -4.35 -15.35 16.86
N SER A 84 -4.00 -14.85 18.05
CA SER A 84 -3.62 -15.70 19.19
C SER A 84 -4.82 -16.31 19.92
N LEU A 85 -6.04 -15.81 19.66
CA LEU A 85 -7.25 -16.31 20.30
C LEU A 85 -7.66 -17.66 19.71
N LYS A 86 -8.12 -18.56 20.58
CA LYS A 86 -8.62 -19.87 20.17
C LYS A 86 -10.05 -19.74 19.64
N ALA A 87 -10.29 -20.22 18.42
CA ALA A 87 -11.61 -20.25 17.81
C ALA A 87 -12.64 -20.97 18.72
N GLY A 88 -13.84 -20.41 18.80
CA GLY A 88 -14.92 -20.91 19.66
C GLY A 88 -14.95 -20.36 21.09
N ASN A 89 -13.86 -19.74 21.58
CA ASN A 89 -13.88 -19.06 22.87
C ASN A 89 -14.60 -17.70 22.77
N GLU A 90 -15.07 -17.16 23.88
CA GLU A 90 -15.50 -15.76 23.96
C GLU A 90 -14.30 -14.84 24.17
N ALA A 91 -14.32 -13.69 23.49
CA ALA A 91 -13.29 -12.67 23.66
C ALA A 91 -13.87 -11.27 23.48
N VAL A 92 -13.19 -10.31 24.10
CA VAL A 92 -13.51 -8.89 24.02
C VAL A 92 -12.80 -8.27 22.81
N TYR A 93 -13.54 -7.50 22.02
CA TYR A 93 -13.07 -6.79 20.84
C TYR A 93 -13.34 -5.29 20.96
N PRO A 94 -12.37 -4.41 20.67
CA PRO A 94 -12.60 -2.98 20.59
C PRO A 94 -13.49 -2.62 19.40
N VAL A 95 -14.30 -1.57 19.56
CA VAL A 95 -15.28 -1.12 18.57
C VAL A 95 -14.97 0.30 18.16
N HIS A 96 -15.15 0.62 16.89
CA HIS A 96 -14.84 1.93 16.29
C HIS A 96 -13.35 2.29 16.22
N ARG A 97 -12.63 2.28 17.34
CA ARG A 97 -11.18 2.56 17.41
C ARG A 97 -10.45 1.48 18.21
N VAL A 98 -9.16 1.33 17.96
CA VAL A 98 -8.33 0.38 18.73
C VAL A 98 -8.13 0.82 20.19
N ASP A 99 -8.19 2.13 20.45
CA ASP A 99 -8.01 2.77 21.75
C ASP A 99 -9.34 3.22 22.38
N SER A 100 -10.49 2.77 21.86
CA SER A 100 -11.79 3.06 22.46
C SER A 100 -12.00 2.27 23.75
N GLY A 101 -12.74 2.85 24.70
CA GLY A 101 -13.31 2.11 25.83
C GLY A 101 -14.54 1.26 25.46
N ASP A 102 -15.06 1.42 24.23
CA ASP A 102 -16.19 0.64 23.74
C ASP A 102 -15.72 -0.74 23.25
N HIS A 103 -16.41 -1.78 23.73
CA HIS A 103 -16.07 -3.16 23.43
C HIS A 103 -17.30 -4.03 23.16
N ARG A 104 -17.08 -5.14 22.45
CA ARG A 104 -18.06 -6.23 22.27
C ARG A 104 -17.45 -7.56 22.67
N GLU A 105 -18.22 -8.37 23.36
CA GLU A 105 -17.91 -9.77 23.58
C GLU A 105 -18.50 -10.58 22.43
N LEU A 106 -17.64 -11.32 21.73
CA LEU A 106 -18.03 -12.15 20.59
C LEU A 106 -17.29 -13.48 20.64
N THR A 107 -17.90 -14.51 20.04
CA THR A 107 -17.23 -15.78 19.80
C THR A 107 -16.12 -15.62 18.77
N VAL A 108 -14.93 -16.10 19.10
CA VAL A 108 -13.74 -16.04 18.25
C VAL A 108 -13.98 -16.87 16.98
N SER A 109 -13.88 -16.20 15.84
CA SER A 109 -13.89 -16.86 14.52
C SER A 109 -12.53 -17.48 14.22
N PRO A 110 -12.47 -18.59 13.48
CA PRO A 110 -11.21 -19.10 12.96
C PRO A 110 -10.62 -18.07 11.97
N TYR A 111 -9.32 -17.81 12.09
CA TYR A 111 -8.58 -16.95 11.17
C TYR A 111 -7.51 -17.75 10.44
N VAL A 112 -7.24 -17.37 9.20
CA VAL A 112 -5.98 -17.72 8.54
C VAL A 112 -4.85 -17.02 9.32
N PRO A 113 -3.75 -17.72 9.66
CA PRO A 113 -2.66 -17.16 10.46
C PRO A 113 -1.78 -16.20 9.65
N TYR A 114 -2.40 -15.16 9.08
CA TYR A 114 -1.77 -14.16 8.24
C TYR A 114 -2.49 -12.82 8.39
N ILE A 115 -1.72 -11.74 8.55
CA ILE A 115 -2.23 -10.36 8.62
C ILE A 115 -1.98 -9.70 7.28
N TYR A 116 -2.99 -9.68 6.42
CA TYR A 116 -2.87 -9.09 5.10
C TYR A 116 -2.70 -7.57 5.23
N GLY A 117 -1.75 -7.02 4.48
CA GLY A 117 -1.35 -5.62 4.53
C GLY A 117 -0.23 -5.30 5.53
N ALA A 118 0.20 -6.26 6.37
CA ALA A 118 1.28 -5.99 7.33
C ALA A 118 2.62 -5.78 6.63
N THR A 119 2.93 -6.64 5.65
CA THR A 119 4.15 -6.55 4.83
C THR A 119 3.85 -6.53 3.33
N ASP A 120 2.63 -6.88 2.91
CA ASP A 120 2.24 -6.92 1.49
C ASP A 120 2.55 -5.63 0.74
N GLY A 121 3.42 -5.72 -0.27
CA GLY A 121 3.81 -4.61 -1.13
C GLY A 121 4.51 -3.46 -0.40
N GLY A 122 5.27 -3.74 0.65
CA GLY A 122 5.92 -2.73 1.50
C GLY A 122 5.09 -2.31 2.71
N GLY A 123 3.99 -3.01 2.99
CA GLY A 123 3.05 -2.69 4.06
C GLY A 123 1.99 -1.67 3.66
N THR A 124 0.83 -1.76 4.30
CA THR A 124 -0.34 -0.92 4.00
C THR A 124 -0.90 -0.28 5.27
N GLN A 125 -1.78 0.70 5.09
CA GLN A 125 -2.52 1.32 6.19
C GLN A 125 -3.81 0.58 6.55
N VAL A 126 -4.19 -0.43 5.76
CA VAL A 126 -5.45 -1.18 5.92
C VAL A 126 -5.08 -2.64 6.10
N LEU A 127 -5.13 -3.09 7.35
CA LEU A 127 -4.84 -4.45 7.74
C LEU A 127 -6.11 -5.29 7.70
N MET A 128 -6.00 -6.54 7.26
CA MET A 128 -7.14 -7.45 7.16
C MET A 128 -6.83 -8.80 7.80
N LEU A 129 -7.80 -9.28 8.58
CA LEU A 129 -7.89 -10.65 9.03
C LEU A 129 -9.03 -11.33 8.28
N SER A 130 -8.87 -12.61 7.96
CA SER A 130 -9.87 -13.39 7.24
C SER A 130 -9.96 -14.80 7.80
N GLY A 131 -11.18 -15.35 7.83
CA GLY A 131 -11.40 -16.77 8.13
C GLY A 131 -11.20 -17.70 6.94
N VAL A 132 -11.01 -17.15 5.75
CA VAL A 132 -10.75 -17.89 4.50
C VAL A 132 -9.47 -17.38 3.81
N PRO A 133 -8.81 -18.21 2.98
CA PRO A 133 -7.66 -17.78 2.21
C PRO A 133 -7.93 -16.51 1.38
N PHE A 134 -7.01 -15.54 1.41
CA PHE A 134 -7.20 -14.20 0.82
C PHE A 134 -7.39 -14.21 -0.71
N HIS A 135 -6.88 -15.21 -1.42
CA HIS A 135 -7.13 -15.36 -2.87
C HIS A 135 -8.60 -15.61 -3.20
N LEU A 136 -9.39 -16.19 -2.28
CA LEU A 136 -10.84 -16.35 -2.42
C LEU A 136 -11.59 -15.03 -2.27
N LEU A 137 -10.99 -14.05 -1.58
CA LEU A 137 -11.49 -12.68 -1.49
C LEU A 137 -11.10 -11.81 -2.69
N GLY A 138 -10.41 -12.40 -3.68
CA GLY A 138 -9.89 -11.67 -4.85
C GLY A 138 -8.69 -10.77 -4.52
N LEU A 139 -8.05 -10.95 -3.36
CA LEU A 139 -6.85 -10.20 -3.02
C LEU A 139 -5.61 -10.84 -3.67
N PRO A 140 -4.72 -10.03 -4.26
CA PRO A 140 -3.49 -10.53 -4.86
C PRO A 140 -2.50 -11.00 -3.79
N THR A 141 -1.65 -11.96 -4.13
CA THR A 141 -0.45 -12.25 -3.32
C THR A 141 0.65 -11.28 -3.73
N LEU A 142 1.23 -10.55 -2.77
CA LEU A 142 2.26 -9.56 -3.03
C LEU A 142 3.57 -9.90 -2.30
N PRO A 143 4.74 -9.53 -2.87
CA PRO A 143 6.00 -9.61 -2.15
C PRO A 143 6.04 -8.62 -0.98
N GLU A 144 6.93 -8.84 -0.02
CA GLU A 144 7.09 -7.93 1.13
C GLU A 144 7.62 -6.54 0.75
N GLU A 145 8.36 -6.46 -0.36
CA GLU A 145 8.89 -5.20 -0.87
C GLU A 145 8.04 -4.68 -2.03
N SER A 146 7.86 -3.35 -2.11
CA SER A 146 7.16 -2.75 -3.23
C SER A 146 8.03 -2.74 -4.49
N GLY A 147 7.42 -2.98 -5.66
CA GLY A 147 8.12 -2.81 -6.94
C GLY A 147 8.64 -1.39 -7.16
N ALA A 148 8.00 -0.39 -6.52
CA ALA A 148 8.49 0.97 -6.48
C ALA A 148 9.82 1.09 -5.71
N SER A 149 9.95 0.44 -4.55
CA SER A 149 11.19 0.39 -3.76
C SER A 149 12.33 -0.25 -4.55
N HIS A 150 12.06 -1.35 -5.27
CA HIS A 150 13.06 -1.99 -6.14
C HIS A 150 13.53 -1.04 -7.25
N SER A 151 12.57 -0.39 -7.92
CA SER A 151 12.86 0.55 -9.00
C SER A 151 13.66 1.76 -8.49
N GLU A 152 13.25 2.33 -7.37
CA GLU A 152 13.95 3.42 -6.69
C GLU A 152 15.38 3.02 -6.31
N THR A 153 15.55 1.84 -5.73
CA THR A 153 16.87 1.29 -5.37
C THR A 153 17.75 1.15 -6.60
N LEU A 154 17.26 0.61 -7.70
CA LEU A 154 18.02 0.48 -8.95
C LEU A 154 18.40 1.85 -9.52
N MET A 155 17.47 2.81 -9.54
CA MET A 155 17.75 4.17 -10.03
C MET A 155 18.79 4.89 -9.17
N HIS A 156 18.70 4.76 -7.84
CA HIS A 156 19.63 5.41 -6.91
C HIS A 156 20.95 4.64 -6.68
N THR A 157 21.11 3.46 -7.27
CA THR A 157 22.36 2.71 -7.23
C THR A 157 23.10 2.79 -8.56
N LEU A 158 22.47 2.37 -9.66
CA LEU A 158 23.10 2.31 -10.98
C LEU A 158 23.25 3.69 -11.64
N TYR A 159 22.23 4.54 -11.50
CA TYR A 159 22.17 5.82 -12.21
C TYR A 159 22.49 7.03 -11.32
N LYS A 160 22.69 6.82 -10.01
CA LYS A 160 23.08 7.90 -9.11
C LYS A 160 24.44 8.47 -9.52
N GLY A 161 24.45 9.76 -9.82
CA GLY A 161 25.65 10.45 -10.31
C GLY A 161 26.10 10.01 -11.70
N MET A 162 25.21 9.41 -12.51
CA MET A 162 25.52 8.94 -13.87
C MET A 162 26.69 7.93 -13.94
N ILE A 163 26.98 7.23 -12.83
CA ILE A 163 28.14 6.33 -12.74
C ILE A 163 28.09 5.24 -13.81
N ALA A 164 27.00 4.47 -13.90
CA ALA A 164 26.92 3.40 -14.89
C ALA A 164 27.02 3.91 -16.35
N PRO A 165 26.29 4.98 -16.76
CA PRO A 165 26.49 5.59 -18.08
C PRO A 165 27.93 6.02 -18.35
N TYR A 166 28.61 6.67 -17.40
CA TYR A 166 30.01 7.10 -17.58
C TYR A 166 30.97 5.92 -17.72
N VAL A 167 30.78 4.87 -16.92
CA VAL A 167 31.62 3.65 -17.00
C VAL A 167 31.42 2.96 -18.36
N VAL A 168 30.17 2.81 -18.80
CA VAL A 168 29.86 2.20 -20.11
C VAL A 168 30.43 3.04 -21.25
N LEU A 169 30.21 4.35 -21.25
CA LEU A 169 30.71 5.25 -22.28
C LEU A 169 32.25 5.29 -22.29
N GLY A 170 32.88 5.37 -21.12
CA GLY A 170 34.34 5.31 -20.98
C GLY A 170 34.92 3.98 -21.47
N GLY A 171 34.25 2.86 -21.19
CA GLY A 171 34.61 1.54 -21.69
C GLY A 171 34.50 1.45 -23.22
N LEU A 172 33.42 1.99 -23.81
CA LEU A 172 33.25 2.08 -25.26
C LEU A 172 34.35 2.93 -25.91
N PHE A 173 34.65 4.11 -25.36
CA PHE A 173 35.75 4.96 -25.82
C PHE A 173 37.09 4.24 -25.78
N TYR A 174 37.37 3.51 -24.70
CA TYR A 174 38.60 2.73 -24.56
C TYR A 174 38.71 1.63 -25.62
N ILE A 175 37.62 0.90 -25.88
CA ILE A 175 37.59 -0.15 -26.91
C ILE A 175 37.80 0.46 -28.30
N ILE A 176 37.12 1.57 -28.62
CA ILE A 176 37.30 2.27 -29.89
C ILE A 176 38.76 2.71 -30.03
N TYR A 177 39.30 3.42 -29.03
CA TYR A 177 40.68 3.90 -29.03
C TYR A 177 41.71 2.79 -29.26
N LYS A 178 41.52 1.62 -28.61
CA LYS A 178 42.42 0.47 -28.77
C LYS A 178 42.35 -0.14 -30.18
N ASN A 179 41.18 -0.10 -30.81
CA ASN A 179 40.95 -0.76 -32.10
C ASN A 179 41.10 0.17 -33.31
N THR A 180 41.15 1.49 -33.12
CA THR A 180 41.41 2.46 -34.18
C THR A 180 42.90 2.46 -34.55
N THR A 181 43.23 2.17 -35.81
CA THR A 181 44.61 2.26 -36.32
C THR A 181 44.85 3.60 -37.03
N LYS A 182 46.12 3.98 -37.26
CA LYS A 182 46.49 5.27 -37.89
C LYS A 182 45.92 5.47 -39.32
N GLN A 183 45.39 4.43 -39.95
CA GLN A 183 44.75 4.49 -41.27
C GLN A 183 43.24 4.83 -41.21
N ASP A 184 42.62 4.74 -40.02
CA ASP A 184 41.19 4.95 -39.80
C ASP A 184 40.85 6.38 -39.32
N LEU A 185 41.87 7.20 -39.08
CA LEU A 185 41.75 8.61 -38.68
C LEU A 185 41.91 9.50 -39.92
N PRO A 186 40.99 10.44 -40.18
CA PRO A 186 41.12 11.40 -41.29
C PRO A 186 42.29 12.37 -41.11
#